data_AF-A0A3D4JHN4-F1
#
_entry.id   AF-A0A3D4JHN4-F1
#
_cell.length_a   1.000
_cell.length_b   1.000
_cell.length_c   1.000
_cell.angle_alpha   90.00
_cell.angle_beta   90.00
_cell.angle_gamma   90.00
#
_symmetry.space_group_name_H-M   'P 1'
#
loop_
_entity.id
_entity.type
_entity.pdbx_description
1 polymer ?
#
loop_
_entity_poly.entity_id
_entity_poly.type
_entity_poly.pdbx_seq_one_letter_code
_entity_poly.pdbx_strand_id
1 'polypeptide(L)'
;ISSDHGGHDRNHIGLLIEDYRITWIAYGPGVVQTEIERQLYTFDTAVTAAYALGFPLQPDWDGIPVYEIFGEDPLETHDGYPCKT
;
A
#
# COMPACT_ATOMS: atom_id res chain seq x y z
N ILE A 1 -10.37 -0.53 0.60
CA ILE A 1 -10.72 -0.74 -0.83
C ILE A 1 -9.42 -0.66 -1.61
N SER A 2 -9.16 -1.62 -2.49
CA SER A 2 -7.98 -1.63 -3.36
C SER A 2 -8.34 -2.23 -4.71
N SER A 3 -7.54 -1.95 -5.73
CA SER A 3 -7.50 -2.77 -6.96
C SER A 3 -6.36 -3.79 -6.86
N ASP A 4 -6.42 -4.87 -7.62
CA ASP A 4 -5.37 -5.88 -7.72
C ASP A 4 -4.29 -5.48 -8.73
N HIS A 5 -4.69 -4.86 -9.84
CA HIS A 5 -3.82 -4.27 -10.83
C HIS A 5 -4.47 -3.05 -11.50
N GLY A 6 -3.68 -2.30 -12.26
CA GLY A 6 -4.16 -1.23 -13.14
C GLY A 6 -4.50 -1.75 -14.54
N GLY A 7 -4.32 -0.93 -15.57
CA GLY A 7 -4.45 -1.41 -16.95
C GLY A 7 -4.43 -0.30 -17.99
N HIS A 8 -4.19 -0.69 -19.24
CA HIS A 8 -4.18 0.18 -20.41
C HIS A 8 -4.89 -0.50 -21.59
N ASP A 9 -5.58 0.28 -22.43
CA ASP A 9 -6.37 -0.20 -23.57
C ASP A 9 -7.33 -1.37 -23.25
N ARG A 10 -6.86 -2.61 -23.46
CA ARG A 10 -7.60 -3.87 -23.25
C ARG A 10 -6.79 -4.92 -22.48
N ASN A 11 -5.68 -4.55 -21.83
CA ASN A 11 -4.85 -5.46 -21.05
C ASN A 11 -4.19 -4.75 -19.85
N HIS A 12 -3.36 -5.46 -19.10
CA HIS A 12 -2.59 -4.94 -17.97
C HIS A 12 -1.17 -5.55 -17.94
N ILE A 13 -0.66 -5.96 -19.11
CA ILE A 13 0.58 -6.71 -19.28
C ILE A 13 1.62 -5.77 -19.85
N GLY A 14 2.51 -5.26 -19.01
CA GLY A 14 3.52 -4.31 -19.44
C GLY A 14 4.47 -3.89 -18.33
N LEU A 15 5.23 -2.82 -18.55
CA LEU A 15 5.97 -2.11 -17.51
C LEU A 15 5.48 -0.64 -17.41
N LEU A 16 4.25 -0.40 -17.87
CA LEU A 16 3.64 0.93 -17.84
C LEU A 16 3.16 1.23 -16.43
N ILE A 17 3.33 2.47 -15.99
CA ILE A 17 2.89 2.88 -14.64
C ILE A 17 1.40 2.65 -14.43
N GLU A 18 0.59 2.77 -15.50
CA GLU A 18 -0.85 2.55 -15.49
C GLU A 18 -1.24 1.09 -15.20
N ASP A 19 -0.35 0.11 -15.43
CA ASP A 19 -0.61 -1.31 -15.15
C ASP A 19 -0.43 -1.65 -13.66
N TYR A 20 0.32 -0.84 -12.91
CA TYR A 20 0.71 -1.13 -11.52
C TYR A 20 0.25 -0.07 -10.52
N ARG A 21 -0.04 1.16 -10.97
CA ARG A 21 -0.57 2.20 -10.10
C ARG A 21 -2.06 1.96 -9.89
N ILE A 22 -2.38 1.48 -8.70
CA ILE A 22 -3.74 1.14 -8.27
C ILE A 22 -4.30 2.18 -7.31
N THR A 23 -5.62 2.29 -7.25
CA THR A 23 -6.30 3.01 -6.17
C THR A 23 -6.23 2.21 -4.88
N TRP A 24 -5.90 2.89 -3.77
CA TRP A 24 -5.93 2.34 -2.42
C TRP A 24 -6.63 3.33 -1.49
N ILE A 25 -7.65 2.87 -0.75
CA ILE A 25 -8.46 3.70 0.15
C ILE A 25 -8.71 2.93 1.45
N ALA A 26 -8.42 3.55 2.58
CA ALA A 26 -8.86 3.10 3.90
C ALA A 26 -9.92 4.04 4.47
N TYR A 27 -10.91 3.50 5.18
CA TYR A 27 -11.95 4.27 5.84
C TYR A 27 -12.52 3.47 7.02
N GLY A 28 -12.66 4.11 8.17
CA GLY A 28 -13.23 3.50 9.37
C GLY A 28 -12.79 4.22 10.65
N PRO A 29 -13.24 3.72 11.82
CA PRO A 29 -12.77 4.23 13.10
C PRO A 29 -11.25 4.17 13.22
N GLY A 30 -10.64 5.24 13.73
CA GLY A 30 -9.18 5.36 13.86
C GLY A 30 -8.45 5.73 12.56
N VAL A 31 -9.11 5.73 11.41
CA VAL A 31 -8.52 6.22 10.15
C VAL A 31 -8.62 7.75 10.09
N VAL A 32 -7.48 8.43 9.94
CA VAL A 32 -7.42 9.88 9.77
C VAL A 32 -7.61 10.28 8.30
N GLN A 33 -8.16 11.46 8.07
CA GLN A 33 -8.26 12.01 6.72
C GLN A 33 -6.89 12.54 6.30
N THR A 34 -6.22 11.84 5.39
CA THR A 34 -4.91 12.21 4.86
C THR A 34 -4.74 11.74 3.42
N GLU A 35 -3.82 12.35 2.70
CA GLU A 35 -3.28 11.83 1.43
C GLU A 35 -1.94 11.14 1.72
N ILE A 36 -1.75 9.96 1.14
CA ILE A 36 -0.52 9.19 1.30
C ILE A 36 0.40 9.53 0.13
N GLU A 37 1.47 10.27 0.39
CA GLU A 37 2.41 10.72 -0.65
C GLU A 37 3.51 9.69 -0.95
N ARG A 38 3.78 8.76 -0.02
CA ARG A 38 4.81 7.74 -0.22
C ARG A 38 4.34 6.59 -1.12
N GLN A 39 5.32 5.91 -1.72
CA GLN A 39 5.05 4.67 -2.45
C GLN A 39 4.58 3.58 -1.47
N LEU A 40 3.48 2.92 -1.86
CA LEU A 40 2.96 1.71 -1.24
C LEU A 40 3.04 0.54 -2.22
N TYR A 41 2.95 -0.68 -1.71
CA TYR A 41 2.81 -1.89 -2.51
C TYR A 41 1.55 -2.66 -2.12
N THR A 42 1.03 -3.49 -3.02
CA THR A 42 -0.17 -4.30 -2.78
C THR A 42 -0.06 -5.13 -1.51
N PHE A 43 1.14 -5.66 -1.21
CA PHE A 43 1.40 -6.47 -0.02
C PHE A 43 1.36 -5.69 1.30
N ASP A 44 1.44 -4.34 1.28
CA ASP A 44 1.24 -3.50 2.47
C ASP A 44 -0.21 -3.58 2.99
N THR A 45 -1.16 -3.98 2.14
CA THR A 45 -2.58 -4.07 2.51
C THR A 45 -2.82 -5.12 3.59
N ALA A 46 -2.17 -6.29 3.49
CA ALA A 46 -2.37 -7.38 4.44
C ALA A 46 -1.85 -7.02 5.83
N VAL A 47 -0.65 -6.46 5.90
CA VAL A 47 -0.02 -6.05 7.17
C VAL A 47 -0.75 -4.86 7.80
N THR A 48 -1.29 -3.94 6.99
CA THR A 48 -2.12 -2.82 7.47
C THR A 48 -3.41 -3.31 8.10
N ALA A 49 -4.07 -4.30 7.49
CA ALA A 49 -5.27 -4.91 8.06
C ALA A 49 -4.96 -5.65 9.36
N ALA A 50 -3.85 -6.39 9.42
CA ALA A 50 -3.41 -7.06 10.65
C ALA A 50 -3.14 -6.06 11.78
N TYR A 51 -2.44 -4.95 11.46
CA TYR A 51 -2.17 -3.86 12.40
C TYR A 51 -3.46 -3.26 12.94
N ALA A 52 -4.40 -2.90 12.05
CA ALA A 52 -5.70 -2.32 12.43
C ALA A 52 -6.52 -3.23 13.35
N LEU A 53 -6.36 -4.56 13.22
CA LEU A 53 -7.06 -5.56 14.03
C LEU A 53 -6.30 -5.92 15.33
N GLY A 54 -5.13 -5.33 15.57
CA GLY A 54 -4.30 -5.63 16.74
C GLY A 54 -3.66 -7.02 16.70
N PHE A 55 -3.48 -7.60 15.50
CA PHE A 55 -2.78 -8.87 15.35
C PHE A 55 -1.26 -8.67 15.36
N PRO A 56 -0.48 -9.64 15.86
CA PRO A 56 0.97 -9.60 15.79
C PRO A 56 1.43 -9.66 14.34
N LEU A 57 2.31 -8.73 13.95
CA LEU A 57 2.96 -8.72 12.64
C LEU A 57 4.00 -9.83 12.58
N GLN A 58 4.04 -10.54 11.45
CA GLN A 58 5.01 -11.62 11.24
C GLN A 58 6.31 -11.04 10.66
N PRO A 59 7.49 -11.47 11.15
CA PRO A 59 8.76 -10.93 10.71
C PRO A 59 9.15 -11.32 9.28
N ASP A 60 8.46 -12.30 8.68
CA ASP A 60 8.65 -12.76 7.30
C ASP A 60 7.73 -12.07 6.29
N TRP A 61 6.91 -11.11 6.72
CA TRP A 61 6.10 -10.29 5.83
C TRP A 61 6.92 -9.11 5.29
N ASP A 62 7.00 -9.00 3.97
CA ASP A 62 7.69 -7.88 3.31
C ASP A 62 6.92 -6.55 3.43
N GLY A 63 5.66 -6.58 3.84
CA GLY A 63 4.82 -5.39 3.91
C GLY A 63 5.07 -4.54 5.14
N ILE A 64 4.87 -3.24 4.97
CA ILE A 64 4.93 -2.24 6.04
C ILE A 64 3.51 -1.68 6.25
N PRO A 65 2.95 -1.72 7.48
CA PRO A 65 1.67 -1.07 7.74
C PRO A 65 1.66 0.39 7.29
N VAL A 66 0.53 0.82 6.75
CA VAL A 66 0.33 2.23 6.40
C VAL A 66 0.03 3.02 7.69
N TYR A 67 1.06 3.27 8.49
CA TYR A 67 0.95 3.95 9.78
C TYR A 67 0.30 5.34 9.68
N GLU A 68 0.50 6.02 8.55
CA GLU A 68 0.01 7.38 8.31
C GLU A 68 -1.51 7.48 8.37
N ILE A 69 -2.23 6.42 7.96
CA ILE A 69 -3.70 6.41 8.05
C ILE A 69 -4.19 6.29 9.49
N PHE A 70 -3.33 5.94 10.44
CA PHE A 70 -3.64 5.93 11.88
C PHE A 70 -3.10 7.18 12.59
N GLY A 71 -2.53 8.14 11.85
CA GLY A 71 -1.91 9.34 12.42
C GLY A 71 -0.56 9.08 13.07
N GLU A 72 0.13 8.01 12.66
CA GLU A 72 1.41 7.57 13.19
C GLU A 72 2.52 7.72 12.15
N ASP A 73 3.75 7.94 12.61
CA ASP A 73 4.92 7.99 11.74
C ASP A 73 5.32 6.58 11.29
N PRO A 74 5.75 6.37 10.04
CA PRO A 74 6.21 5.07 9.58
C PRO A 74 7.46 4.63 10.35
N LEU A 75 7.46 3.39 10.85
CA LEU A 75 8.64 2.79 11.47
C LEU A 75 9.75 2.50 10.45
N GLU A 76 9.34 2.15 9.24
CA GLU A 76 10.21 1.84 8.10
C GLU A 76 9.54 2.35 6.82
N THR A 77 10.34 2.51 5.77
CA THR A 77 9.84 2.80 4.41
C THR A 77 10.49 1.83 3.46
N HIS A 78 9.76 1.41 2.43
CA HIS A 78 10.35 0.62 1.35
C HIS A 78 11.52 1.38 0.74
N ASP A 79 12.69 0.72 0.67
CA ASP A 79 13.78 1.17 -0.18
C ASP A 79 13.21 1.30 -1.60
N GLY A 80 13.24 2.50 -2.19
CA GLY A 80 12.65 2.72 -3.50
C GLY A 80 13.23 1.75 -4.53
N TYR A 81 12.38 0.91 -5.15
CA TYR A 81 12.76 -0.09 -6.14
C TYR A 81 11.80 -0.05 -7.35
N PRO A 82 12.20 -0.50 -8.55
CA PRO A 82 13.12 0.19 -9.45
C PRO A 82 12.45 0.30 -10.82
N CYS A 83 11.29 0.93 -10.92
CA CYS A 83 10.83 1.41 -12.23
C CYS A 83 11.67 2.64 -12.62
N LYS A 84 13.00 2.47 -12.69
CA LYS A 84 13.86 3.43 -13.39
C LYS A 84 13.45 3.35 -14.85
N THR A 85 12.98 4.47 -15.35
CA THR A 85 12.76 4.80 -16.76
C THR A 85 13.84 4.25 -17.67
#